data_AF-A0A0V0J0Z7-F1
#
_entry.id   AF-A0A0V0J0Z7-F1
#
_cell.length_a   1.000
_cell.length_b   1.000
_cell.length_c   1.000
_cell.angle_alpha   90.00
_cell.angle_beta   90.00
_cell.angle_gamma   90.00
#
_symmetry.space_group_name_H-M   'P 1'
#
loop_
_entity.id
_entity.type
_entity.pdbx_description
1 polymer ?
#
loop_
_entity_poly.entity_id
_entity_poly.type
_entity_poly.pdbx_seq_one_letter_code
_entity_poly.pdbx_strand_id
1 'polypeptide(L)'
;MHTNRTFSHNRRLITVEESNSQNVQRAMLLMCQQIADISAKVDYVVEAQRKTLGYLRHLEALHRQQPCTSGPAAPQLPKNPISHQLHSATEFRQLNNQLLNQEFHSQLTSYLTCLGGQNIDDFVKRIFFAIFDDEISLHVNF
;
A
#
# COMPACT_ATOMS: atom_id res chain seq x y z
N MET A 1 34.28 38.43 -61.65
CA MET A 1 33.49 37.23 -61.25
C MET A 1 33.51 36.95 -59.73
N HIS A 2 33.43 37.97 -58.85
CA HIS A 2 33.50 37.78 -57.38
C HIS A 2 32.16 37.97 -56.65
N THR A 3 31.10 38.41 -57.33
CA THR A 3 29.81 38.76 -56.72
C THR A 3 28.87 37.56 -56.49
N ASN A 4 28.98 36.49 -57.30
CA ASN A 4 28.07 35.34 -57.21
C ASN A 4 28.31 34.40 -56.01
N ARG A 5 29.55 34.32 -55.49
CA ARG A 5 29.85 33.47 -54.31
C ARG A 5 29.31 34.07 -53.03
N THR A 6 29.46 35.37 -52.83
CA THR A 6 29.00 36.08 -51.62
C THR A 6 27.48 36.05 -51.51
N PHE A 7 26.77 36.18 -52.64
CA PHE A 7 25.31 36.13 -52.66
C PHE A 7 24.75 34.74 -52.30
N SER A 8 25.39 33.66 -52.78
CA SER A 8 25.00 32.28 -52.46
C SER A 8 25.26 31.91 -51.00
N HIS A 9 26.37 32.41 -50.43
CA HIS A 9 26.71 32.20 -49.03
C HIS A 9 25.77 32.95 -48.08
N ASN A 10 25.50 34.24 -48.35
CA ASN A 10 24.55 35.04 -47.56
C ASN A 10 23.15 34.46 -47.61
N ARG A 11 22.70 33.95 -48.77
CA ARG A 11 21.40 33.32 -48.89
C ARG A 11 21.29 32.08 -48.00
N ARG A 12 22.30 31.20 -47.99
CA ARG A 12 22.32 30.02 -47.12
C ARG A 12 22.33 30.37 -45.63
N LEU A 13 23.08 31.39 -45.22
CA LEU A 13 23.12 31.82 -43.83
C LEU A 13 21.74 32.28 -43.35
N ILE A 14 21.06 33.12 -44.15
CA ILE A 14 19.70 33.59 -43.86
C ILE A 14 18.73 32.40 -43.73
N THR A 15 18.81 31.40 -44.63
CA THR A 15 17.91 30.23 -44.56
C THR A 15 18.16 29.36 -43.32
N VAL A 16 19.41 29.28 -42.86
CA VAL A 16 19.77 28.50 -41.66
C VAL A 16 19.33 29.22 -40.39
N GLU A 17 19.48 30.54 -40.31
CA GLU A 17 18.99 31.35 -39.18
C GLU A 17 17.46 31.32 -39.08
N GLU A 18 16.74 31.39 -40.21
CA GLU A 18 15.29 31.24 -40.26
C GLU A 18 14.84 29.85 -39.80
N SER A 19 15.52 28.78 -40.24
CA SER A 19 15.24 27.41 -39.81
C SER A 19 15.50 27.22 -38.30
N ASN A 20 16.60 27.77 -37.79
CA ASN A 20 16.91 27.73 -36.36
C ASN A 20 15.89 28.50 -35.52
N SER A 21 15.45 29.66 -35.99
CA SER A 21 14.40 30.46 -35.35
C SER A 21 13.07 29.70 -35.27
N GLN A 22 12.68 29.03 -36.37
CA GLN A 22 11.48 28.18 -36.40
C GLN A 22 11.58 26.98 -35.44
N ASN A 23 12.75 26.36 -35.33
CA ASN A 23 12.98 25.25 -34.40
C ASN A 23 12.85 25.70 -32.94
N VAL A 24 13.39 26.87 -32.59
CA VAL A 24 13.26 27.45 -31.24
C VAL A 24 11.80 27.79 -30.94
N GLN A 25 11.06 28.40 -31.89
CA GLN A 25 9.64 28.67 -31.72
C GLN A 25 8.82 27.39 -31.49
N ARG A 26 9.11 26.33 -32.25
CA ARG A 26 8.46 25.04 -32.08
C ARG A 26 8.78 24.41 -30.72
N ALA A 27 10.04 24.50 -30.26
CA ALA A 27 10.44 24.02 -28.95
C ALA A 27 9.72 24.78 -27.82
N MET A 28 9.59 26.10 -27.94
CA MET A 28 8.84 26.91 -26.97
C MET A 28 7.36 26.51 -26.90
N LEU A 29 6.70 26.29 -28.05
CA LEU A 29 5.31 25.84 -28.09
C LEU A 29 5.13 24.49 -27.41
N LEU A 30 6.04 23.55 -27.64
CA LEU A 30 6.03 22.24 -26.98
C LEU A 30 6.25 22.36 -25.47
N MET A 31 7.16 23.23 -25.02
CA MET A 31 7.37 23.49 -23.59
C MET A 31 6.12 24.11 -22.94
N CYS A 32 5.48 25.10 -23.57
CA CYS A 32 4.24 25.68 -23.08
C CYS A 32 3.13 24.63 -22.95
N GLN A 33 3.01 23.73 -23.94
CA GLN A 33 2.04 22.64 -23.89
C GLN A 33 2.34 21.66 -22.75
N GLN A 34 3.61 21.30 -22.55
CA GLN A 34 4.02 20.41 -21.46
C GLN A 34 3.78 21.04 -20.09
N ILE A 35 4.09 22.33 -19.92
CA ILE A 35 3.85 23.05 -18.67
C ILE A 35 2.35 23.05 -18.35
N ALA A 36 1.49 23.31 -19.33
CA ALA A 36 0.04 23.30 -19.11
C ALA A 36 -0.48 21.92 -18.67
N ASP A 37 0.00 20.83 -19.29
CA ASP A 37 -0.36 19.46 -18.90
C ASP A 37 0.15 19.10 -17.50
N ILE A 38 1.38 19.49 -17.17
CA ILE A 38 1.96 19.28 -15.84
C ILE A 38 1.16 20.06 -14.79
N SER A 39 0.84 21.33 -15.04
CA SER A 39 0.03 22.14 -14.12
C SER A 39 -1.32 21.48 -13.84
N ALA A 40 -2.02 21.00 -14.86
CA ALA A 40 -3.30 20.32 -14.67
C ALA A 40 -3.17 19.03 -13.82
N LYS A 41 -2.10 18.27 -14.00
CA LYS A 41 -1.82 17.07 -13.18
C LYS A 41 -1.50 17.45 -11.73
N VAL A 42 -0.75 18.53 -11.52
CA VAL A 42 -0.43 19.03 -10.17
C VAL A 42 -1.70 19.44 -9.44
N ASP A 43 -2.59 20.19 -10.11
CA ASP A 43 -3.87 20.60 -9.53
C ASP A 43 -4.72 19.39 -9.12
N TYR A 44 -4.75 18.36 -9.96
CA TYR A 44 -5.44 17.10 -9.64
C TYR A 44 -4.86 16.41 -8.39
N VAL A 45 -3.54 16.30 -8.30
CA VAL A 45 -2.86 15.66 -7.16
C VAL A 45 -3.09 16.45 -5.88
N VAL A 46 -2.97 17.78 -5.93
CA VAL A 46 -3.21 18.67 -4.78
C VAL A 46 -4.64 18.51 -4.26
N GLU A 47 -5.62 18.45 -5.16
CA GLU A 47 -7.03 18.27 -4.78
C GLU A 47 -7.29 16.87 -4.19
N ALA A 48 -6.67 15.82 -4.73
CA ALA A 48 -6.75 14.48 -4.18
C ALA A 48 -6.14 14.42 -2.76
N GLN A 49 -4.96 15.03 -2.56
CA GLN A 49 -4.32 15.12 -1.25
C GLN A 49 -5.19 15.89 -0.24
N ARG A 50 -5.79 17.00 -0.66
CA ARG A 50 -6.71 17.78 0.17
C ARG A 50 -7.88 16.94 0.66
N LYS A 51 -8.48 16.12 -0.21
CA LYS A 51 -9.56 15.19 0.15
C LYS A 51 -9.08 14.13 1.15
N THR A 52 -7.95 13.49 0.88
CA THR A 52 -7.37 12.47 1.79
C THR A 52 -7.10 13.03 3.18
N LEU A 53 -6.48 14.22 3.28
CA LEU A 53 -6.24 14.89 4.56
C LEU A 53 -7.56 15.25 5.28
N GLY A 54 -8.60 15.63 4.52
CA GLY A 54 -9.94 15.84 5.06
C GLY A 54 -10.53 14.58 5.69
N TYR A 55 -10.44 13.44 5.00
CA TYR A 55 -10.88 12.15 5.53
C TYR A 55 -10.10 11.73 6.77
N LEU A 56 -8.78 11.85 6.76
CA LEU A 56 -7.94 11.52 7.93
C LEU A 56 -8.31 12.37 9.14
N ARG A 57 -8.51 13.68 8.97
CA ARG A 57 -8.95 14.56 10.06
C ARG A 57 -10.32 14.17 10.60
N HIS A 58 -11.24 13.76 9.73
CA HIS A 58 -12.56 13.29 10.15
C HIS A 58 -12.46 11.99 10.96
N LEU A 59 -11.65 11.03 10.50
CA LEU A 59 -11.38 9.79 11.24
C LEU A 59 -10.70 10.07 12.59
N GLU A 60 -9.73 10.98 12.65
CA GLU A 60 -9.14 11.42 13.91
C GLU A 60 -10.15 12.07 14.84
N ALA A 61 -11.07 12.89 14.31
CA ALA A 61 -12.12 13.52 15.10
C ALA A 61 -13.08 12.46 15.67
N LEU A 62 -13.48 11.47 14.88
CA LEU A 62 -14.27 10.33 15.36
C LEU A 62 -13.52 9.52 16.43
N HIS A 63 -12.23 9.29 16.24
CA HIS A 63 -11.40 8.60 17.22
C HIS A 63 -11.24 9.39 18.53
N ARG A 64 -11.09 10.72 18.47
CA ARG A 64 -11.05 11.59 19.66
C ARG A 64 -12.41 11.76 20.33
N GLN A 65 -13.49 11.72 19.56
CA GLN A 65 -14.87 11.80 20.07
C GLN A 65 -15.36 10.45 20.61
N GLN A 66 -14.63 9.36 20.37
CA GLN A 66 -14.87 8.11 21.06
C GLN A 66 -14.75 8.39 22.56
N PRO A 67 -15.84 8.28 23.34
CA PRO A 67 -15.77 8.58 24.75
C PRO A 67 -14.75 7.63 25.37
N CYS A 68 -13.79 8.18 26.12
CA CYS A 68 -13.11 7.42 27.17
C CYS A 68 -14.16 7.04 28.21
N THR A 69 -14.95 6.01 27.91
CA THR A 69 -15.69 5.29 28.94
C THR A 69 -14.64 4.62 29.80
N SER A 70 -14.42 5.19 30.98
CA SER A 70 -13.77 4.53 32.09
C SER A 70 -14.50 3.20 32.40
N GLY A 71 -13.95 2.09 31.87
CA GLY A 71 -14.23 0.69 32.21
C GLY A 71 -15.15 -0.09 31.23
N PRO A 72 -14.90 -1.39 30.94
CA PRO A 72 -13.83 -2.27 31.40
C PRO A 72 -12.63 -2.25 30.43
N ALA A 73 -11.55 -2.94 30.80
CA ALA A 73 -10.37 -3.18 29.97
C ALA A 73 -10.73 -3.40 28.48
N ALA A 74 -9.87 -2.93 27.57
CA ALA A 74 -9.88 -3.35 26.17
C ALA A 74 -10.26 -4.84 26.12
N PRO A 75 -11.24 -5.26 25.28
CA PRO A 75 -11.78 -6.61 25.30
C PRO A 75 -10.59 -7.55 25.36
N GLN A 76 -10.35 -8.15 26.53
CA GLN A 76 -9.12 -8.89 26.73
C GLN A 76 -9.24 -10.04 25.75
N LEU A 77 -8.36 -10.06 24.75
CA LEU A 77 -8.35 -11.15 23.80
C LEU A 77 -8.33 -12.42 24.63
N PRO A 78 -9.21 -13.39 24.35
CA PRO A 78 -9.22 -14.63 25.09
C PRO A 78 -7.79 -15.16 25.14
N LYS A 79 -7.32 -15.51 26.33
CA LYS A 79 -5.95 -16.00 26.47
C LYS A 79 -5.87 -17.35 25.77
N ASN A 80 -4.81 -17.59 24.99
CA ASN A 80 -4.56 -18.91 24.42
C ASN A 80 -4.52 -19.95 25.54
N PRO A 81 -5.44 -20.93 25.59
CA PRO A 81 -5.44 -21.95 26.63
C PRO A 81 -4.31 -22.99 26.42
N ILE A 82 -3.67 -22.99 25.24
CA ILE A 82 -2.48 -23.80 24.95
C ILE A 82 -1.24 -22.99 25.33
N SER A 83 -0.71 -23.25 26.52
CA SER A 83 0.40 -22.48 27.12
C SER A 83 1.77 -22.71 26.46
N HIS A 84 1.93 -23.74 25.63
CA HIS A 84 3.21 -24.14 25.02
C HIS A 84 2.98 -24.82 23.67
N GLN A 85 4.01 -24.83 22.81
CA GLN A 85 3.96 -25.59 21.56
C GLN A 85 3.94 -27.09 21.86
N LEU A 86 3.20 -27.86 21.05
CA LEU A 86 3.13 -29.32 21.17
C LEU A 86 4.35 -29.92 20.45
N HIS A 87 5.15 -30.69 21.17
CA HIS A 87 6.37 -31.32 20.67
C HIS A 87 6.28 -32.84 20.58
N SER A 88 5.21 -33.46 21.10
CA SER A 88 5.04 -34.92 21.06
C SER A 88 3.61 -35.38 20.75
N ALA A 89 3.50 -36.60 20.22
CA ALA A 89 2.20 -37.25 20.00
C ALA A 89 1.41 -37.47 21.31
N THR A 90 2.11 -37.59 22.44
CA THR A 90 1.49 -37.74 23.75
C THR A 90 0.83 -36.45 24.22
N GLU A 91 1.50 -35.32 24.04
CA GLU A 91 0.93 -33.99 24.31
C GLU A 91 -0.27 -33.71 23.39
N PHE A 92 -0.20 -34.10 22.11
CA PHE A 92 -1.33 -33.99 21.20
C PHE A 92 -2.54 -34.81 21.66
N ARG A 93 -2.33 -36.06 22.10
CA ARG A 93 -3.39 -36.90 22.68
C ARG A 93 -3.97 -36.29 23.95
N GLN A 94 -3.12 -35.68 24.79
CA GLN A 94 -3.56 -34.99 25.99
C GLN A 94 -4.41 -33.77 25.66
N LEU A 95 -4.03 -32.97 24.65
CA LEU A 95 -4.85 -31.87 24.15
C LEU A 95 -6.20 -32.40 23.63
N ASN A 96 -6.20 -33.49 22.87
CA ASN A 96 -7.44 -34.09 22.38
C ASN A 96 -8.38 -34.51 23.51
N ASN A 97 -7.84 -35.02 24.62
CA ASN A 97 -8.62 -35.31 25.83
C ASN A 97 -9.12 -34.03 26.51
N GLN A 98 -8.34 -32.94 26.51
CA GLN A 98 -8.77 -31.63 27.04
C GLN A 98 -9.89 -31.00 26.20
N LEU A 99 -9.95 -31.27 24.89
CA LEU A 99 -11.06 -30.83 24.03
C LEU A 99 -12.41 -31.45 24.43
N LEU A 100 -12.41 -32.58 25.14
CA LEU A 100 -13.63 -33.16 25.71
C LEU A 100 -14.16 -32.37 26.91
N ASN A 101 -13.32 -31.54 27.55
CA ASN A 101 -13.75 -30.64 28.59
C ASN A 101 -14.44 -29.42 27.97
N GLN A 102 -15.72 -29.23 28.29
CA GLN A 102 -16.56 -28.18 27.73
C GLN A 102 -16.05 -26.77 28.01
N GLU A 103 -15.46 -26.53 29.19
CA GLU A 103 -14.91 -25.23 29.57
C GLU A 103 -13.67 -24.92 28.70
N PHE A 104 -12.75 -25.88 28.59
CA PHE A 104 -11.56 -25.74 27.76
C PHE A 104 -11.93 -25.56 26.28
N HIS A 105 -12.88 -26.36 25.78
CA HIS A 105 -13.39 -26.25 24.42
C HIS A 105 -13.97 -24.85 24.14
N SER A 106 -14.79 -24.32 25.06
CA SER A 106 -15.38 -22.98 24.93
C SER A 106 -14.32 -21.88 24.93
N GLN A 107 -13.29 -21.99 25.79
CA GLN A 107 -12.18 -21.04 25.84
C GLN A 107 -11.35 -21.08 24.55
N LEU A 108 -11.01 -22.27 24.05
CA LEU A 108 -10.27 -22.42 22.81
C LEU A 108 -11.07 -21.92 21.59
N THR A 109 -12.37 -22.23 21.54
CA THR A 109 -13.27 -21.74 20.48
C THR A 109 -13.33 -20.21 20.49
N SER A 110 -13.47 -19.59 21.67
CA SER A 110 -13.48 -18.14 21.82
C SER A 110 -12.16 -17.51 21.35
N TYR A 111 -11.03 -18.10 21.75
CA TYR A 111 -9.70 -17.67 21.31
C TYR A 111 -9.54 -17.74 19.79
N LEU A 112 -9.86 -18.89 19.18
CA LEU A 112 -9.76 -19.07 17.73
C LEU A 112 -10.71 -18.13 16.97
N THR A 113 -11.91 -17.91 17.49
CA THR A 113 -12.90 -16.96 16.94
C THR A 113 -12.32 -15.54 16.89
N CYS A 114 -11.65 -15.08 17.96
CA CYS A 114 -10.98 -13.79 17.98
C CYS A 114 -9.81 -13.69 16.99
N LEU A 115 -9.20 -14.82 16.63
CA LEU A 115 -8.17 -14.91 15.58
C LEU A 115 -8.77 -15.09 14.18
N GLY A 116 -10.05 -14.76 13.97
CA GLY A 116 -10.68 -14.91 12.66
C GLY A 116 -11.11 -16.34 12.32
N GLY A 117 -11.14 -17.25 13.30
CA GLY A 117 -11.65 -18.61 13.17
C GLY A 117 -13.18 -18.73 13.03
N GLN A 118 -13.89 -17.62 12.77
CA GLN A 118 -15.33 -17.64 12.47
C GLN A 118 -15.63 -18.32 11.14
N ASN A 119 -14.69 -18.27 10.19
CA ASN A 119 -14.78 -18.95 8.90
C ASN A 119 -13.64 -19.96 8.75
N ILE A 120 -13.99 -21.17 8.34
CA ILE A 120 -13.04 -22.23 7.98
C ILE A 120 -12.06 -21.74 6.90
N ASP A 121 -12.52 -20.95 5.92
CA ASP A 121 -11.66 -20.39 4.87
C ASP A 121 -10.55 -19.49 5.43
N ASP A 122 -10.89 -18.63 6.39
CA ASP A 122 -9.94 -17.70 7.00
C ASP A 122 -8.99 -18.41 7.96
N PHE A 123 -9.49 -19.44 8.66
CA PHE A 123 -8.67 -20.32 9.48
C PHE A 123 -7.66 -21.11 8.62
N VAL A 124 -8.11 -21.76 7.54
CA VAL A 124 -7.26 -22.54 6.64
C VAL A 124 -6.21 -21.66 5.97
N LYS A 125 -6.59 -20.46 5.48
CA LYS A 125 -5.63 -19.49 4.94
C LYS A 125 -4.55 -19.14 5.96
N ARG A 126 -4.93 -18.86 7.22
CA ARG A 126 -3.96 -18.52 8.28
C ARG A 126 -3.03 -19.67 8.63
N ILE A 127 -3.53 -20.89 8.72
CA ILE A 127 -2.68 -22.08 8.95
C ILE A 127 -1.74 -22.28 7.76
N PHE A 128 -2.23 -22.11 6.53
CA PHE A 128 -1.41 -22.16 5.32
C PHE A 128 -0.31 -21.09 5.36
N PHE A 129 -0.64 -19.83 5.64
CA PHE A 129 0.37 -18.79 5.82
C PHE A 129 1.34 -19.12 6.96
N ALA A 130 0.88 -19.52 8.14
CA ALA A 130 1.77 -19.84 9.25
C ALA A 130 2.74 -21.01 8.96
N ILE A 131 2.35 -21.97 8.10
CA ILE A 131 3.20 -23.10 7.72
C ILE A 131 4.19 -22.70 6.61
N PHE A 132 3.76 -21.90 5.63
CA PHE A 132 4.52 -21.65 4.41
C PHE A 132 5.21 -20.27 4.35
N ASP A 133 4.76 -19.30 5.13
CA ASP A 133 5.29 -17.93 5.08
C ASP A 133 6.69 -17.84 5.71
N ASP A 134 7.00 -18.67 6.73
CA ASP A 134 8.35 -18.70 7.34
C ASP A 134 9.42 -19.41 6.48
N GLU A 135 9.06 -20.39 5.63
CA GLU A 135 10.02 -21.06 4.74
C GLU A 135 10.19 -20.36 3.38
N ILE A 136 9.15 -19.64 2.89
CA ILE A 136 9.18 -18.99 1.57
C ILE A 136 9.68 -17.55 1.65
N SER A 137 9.48 -16.82 2.75
CA SER A 137 9.93 -15.42 2.87
C SER A 137 11.48 -15.29 2.84
N LEU A 138 12.22 -16.37 3.13
CA LEU A 138 13.67 -16.46 2.96
C LEU A 138 14.10 -16.82 1.52
N HIS A 139 13.20 -17.33 0.67
CA HIS A 139 13.49 -17.75 -0.71
C HIS A 139 12.86 -16.86 -1.79
N VAL A 140 12.07 -15.86 -1.40
CA VAL A 140 11.44 -14.89 -2.32
C VAL A 140 11.96 -13.45 -2.13
N ASN A 141 12.92 -13.24 -1.22
CA ASN A 141 13.76 -12.04 -1.26
C ASN A 141 14.94 -12.26 -2.21
N PHE A 142 14.70 -11.98 -3.49
CA PHE A 142 15.72 -11.51 -4.44
C PHE A 142 15.81 -9.98 -4.40
#